data_AF-A0A3P7LXN1-F1
#
_entry.id   AF-A0A3P7LXN1-F1
#
_cell.length_a   1.000
_cell.length_b   1.000
_cell.length_c   1.000
_cell.angle_alpha   90.00
_cell.angle_beta   90.00
_cell.angle_gamma   90.00
#
_symmetry.space_group_name_H-M   'P 1'
#
loop_
_entity.id
_entity.type
_entity.pdbx_description
1 polymer ?
#
loop_
_entity_poly.entity_id
_entity_poly.type
_entity_poly.pdbx_seq_one_letter_code
_entity_poly.pdbx_strand_id
1 'polypeptide(L)'
;MPYVQNVCVSLNICRTATCTSRTQFDPAKSQTFVNVSGTWNQDTHGAVNGVQGRDTVRVGSTGETQLLASCIFGMATTVSDQFGTAMSGYDGMLGLGVNPSSGIPSDPFLVQLDKSKTLDRTMFTVYMNKNSLTQGAKAGSVTYGATDSINCLSNPKYYKLSSNTFIQLKVNKTSITYNMIPTFFDEAWKKPNTQCCGP
;
A
#
# COMPACT_ATOMS: atom_id res chain seq x y z
N MET A 1 -15.47 -0.41 8.40
CA MET A 1 -14.73 -1.63 7.97
C MET A 1 -13.24 -1.32 8.06
N PRO A 2 -12.42 -2.17 8.68
CA PRO A 2 -10.99 -1.93 8.82
C PRO A 2 -10.26 -2.34 7.54
N TYR A 3 -9.96 -1.39 6.65
CA TYR A 3 -9.12 -1.66 5.48
C TYR A 3 -7.67 -1.95 5.87
N VAL A 4 -6.93 -2.67 5.01
CA VAL A 4 -5.49 -2.94 5.20
C VAL A 4 -4.70 -1.65 5.01
N GLN A 5 -4.15 -1.12 6.10
CA GLN A 5 -3.31 0.10 6.09
C GLN A 5 -1.82 -0.19 6.39
N ASN A 6 -1.51 -1.34 7.00
CA ASN A 6 -0.14 -1.81 7.22
C ASN A 6 0.29 -2.76 6.09
N VAL A 7 1.54 -3.20 6.13
CA VAL A 7 2.03 -4.31 5.29
C VAL A 7 1.49 -5.63 5.83
N CYS A 8 1.24 -6.61 4.96
CA CYS A 8 1.10 -8.01 5.35
C CYS A 8 1.55 -8.99 4.25
N VAL A 9 2.09 -10.13 4.66
CA VAL A 9 2.65 -11.18 3.78
C VAL A 9 2.34 -12.58 4.33
N SER A 10 2.41 -13.61 3.48
CA SER A 10 2.30 -15.01 3.90
C SER A 10 3.52 -15.44 4.74
N LEU A 11 3.33 -16.11 5.88
CA LEU A 11 4.42 -16.64 6.70
C LEU A 11 4.89 -18.03 6.20
N ASN A 12 6.17 -18.37 6.37
CA ASN A 12 6.76 -19.65 5.93
C ASN A 12 6.14 -20.92 6.55
N ILE A 13 5.24 -20.80 7.54
CA ILE A 13 4.44 -21.90 8.11
C ILE A 13 3.00 -21.96 7.57
N CYS A 14 2.56 -21.03 6.72
CA CYS A 14 1.20 -21.03 6.17
C CYS A 14 1.02 -22.14 5.13
N ARG A 15 -0.05 -22.93 5.24
CA ARG A 15 -0.30 -24.14 4.42
C ARG A 15 -1.66 -24.18 3.72
N THR A 16 -2.40 -23.06 3.68
CA THR A 16 -3.58 -22.98 2.78
C THR A 16 -3.11 -22.97 1.31
N ALA A 17 -3.94 -23.42 0.37
CA ALA A 17 -3.57 -23.51 -1.06
C ALA A 17 -3.15 -22.14 -1.63
N THR A 18 -3.79 -21.08 -1.15
CA THR A 18 -3.45 -19.70 -1.46
C THR A 18 -2.05 -19.31 -0.96
N CYS A 19 -1.63 -19.77 0.22
CA CYS A 19 -0.29 -19.53 0.75
C CYS A 19 0.81 -20.36 0.07
N THR A 20 0.55 -21.62 -0.29
CA THR A 20 1.56 -22.52 -0.87
C THR A 20 1.89 -22.25 -2.34
N SER A 21 1.13 -21.37 -2.99
CA SER A 21 1.30 -20.93 -4.38
C SER A 21 2.03 -19.57 -4.50
N ARG A 22 2.64 -19.07 -3.42
CA ARG A 22 3.21 -17.73 -3.27
C ARG A 22 4.55 -17.74 -2.54
N THR A 23 5.32 -16.66 -2.67
CA THR A 23 6.49 -16.43 -1.83
C THR A 23 6.05 -16.28 -0.37
N GLN A 24 6.74 -16.96 0.54
CA GLN A 24 6.48 -16.88 1.98
C GLN A 24 7.64 -16.20 2.70
N PHE A 25 7.34 -15.25 3.59
CA PHE A 25 8.32 -14.62 4.45
C PHE A 25 8.86 -15.63 5.48
N ASP A 26 10.18 -15.71 5.60
CA ASP A 26 10.87 -16.62 6.51
C ASP A 26 11.64 -15.81 7.57
N PRO A 27 11.12 -15.71 8.81
CA PRO A 27 11.77 -14.94 9.87
C PRO A 27 13.20 -15.39 10.17
N ALA A 28 13.50 -16.69 10.00
CA ALA A 28 14.82 -17.25 10.28
C ALA A 28 15.87 -16.91 9.22
N LYS A 29 15.45 -16.33 8.07
CA LYS A 29 16.35 -15.83 7.03
C LYS A 29 16.64 -14.33 7.13
N SER A 30 16.00 -13.61 8.05
CA SER A 30 16.20 -12.16 8.24
C SER A 30 17.07 -11.87 9.47
N GLN A 31 18.05 -10.99 9.29
CA GLN A 31 18.93 -10.49 10.37
C GLN A 31 18.34 -9.28 11.10
N THR A 32 17.29 -8.63 10.54
CA THR A 32 16.62 -7.47 11.15
C THR A 32 15.21 -7.79 11.67
N PHE A 33 14.77 -9.05 11.56
CA PHE A 33 13.50 -9.48 12.11
C PHE A 33 13.50 -9.49 13.64
N VAL A 34 12.44 -8.94 14.23
CA VAL A 34 12.13 -8.99 15.65
C VAL A 34 10.70 -9.49 15.83
N ASN A 35 10.53 -10.53 16.64
CA ASN A 35 9.21 -11.08 16.96
C ASN A 35 8.36 -10.06 17.73
N VAL A 36 7.07 -9.94 17.41
CA VAL A 36 6.14 -9.01 18.07
C VAL A 36 4.97 -9.80 18.65
N SER A 37 4.74 -9.64 19.96
CA SER A 37 3.60 -10.28 20.64
C SER A 37 2.27 -9.70 20.16
N GLY A 38 1.50 -10.50 19.41
CA GLY A 38 0.15 -10.14 18.98
C GLY A 38 -0.35 -11.01 17.84
N THR A 39 -1.65 -11.24 17.79
CA THR A 39 -2.34 -11.75 16.61
C THR A 39 -2.75 -10.59 15.69
N TRP A 40 -3.03 -10.89 14.43
CA TRP A 40 -3.62 -9.96 13.48
C TRP A 40 -4.61 -10.70 12.59
N ASN A 41 -5.74 -10.06 12.28
CA ASN A 41 -6.73 -10.57 11.34
C ASN A 41 -7.19 -9.48 10.37
N GLN A 42 -7.68 -9.91 9.21
CA GLN A 42 -8.38 -9.09 8.23
C GLN A 42 -9.47 -9.95 7.59
N ASP A 43 -10.72 -9.48 7.63
CA ASP A 43 -11.88 -10.23 7.16
C ASP A 43 -12.71 -9.48 6.10
N THR A 44 -12.39 -8.21 5.83
CA THR A 44 -13.22 -7.28 5.01
C THR A 44 -13.44 -7.77 3.56
N HIS A 45 -12.51 -8.55 3.01
CA HIS A 45 -12.57 -9.11 1.65
C HIS A 45 -12.35 -10.63 1.61
N GLY A 46 -12.54 -11.29 2.75
CA GLY A 46 -12.15 -12.68 2.99
C GLY A 46 -11.21 -12.79 4.18
N ALA A 47 -11.17 -13.96 4.83
CA ALA A 47 -10.47 -14.17 6.09
C ALA A 47 -8.97 -14.39 5.92
N VAL A 48 -8.19 -13.56 6.61
CA VAL A 48 -6.75 -13.71 6.84
C VAL A 48 -6.50 -13.65 8.33
N ASN A 49 -5.76 -14.63 8.86
CA ASN A 49 -5.30 -14.62 10.26
C ASN A 49 -3.79 -14.82 10.29
N GLY A 50 -3.14 -14.25 11.30
CA GLY A 50 -1.70 -14.29 11.45
C GLY A 50 -1.20 -13.80 12.80
N VAL A 51 0.12 -13.71 12.89
CA VAL A 51 0.86 -13.09 13.99
C VAL A 51 1.52 -11.79 13.51
N GLN A 52 2.10 -11.04 14.43
CA GLN A 52 2.78 -9.78 14.11
C GLN A 52 4.31 -9.97 14.10
N GLY A 53 4.99 -9.24 13.22
CA GLY A 53 6.44 -9.20 13.14
C GLY A 53 6.94 -7.80 12.87
N ARG A 54 8.14 -7.46 13.35
CA ARG A 54 8.86 -6.25 12.96
C ARG A 54 10.03 -6.62 12.07
N ASP A 55 10.19 -5.93 10.95
CA ASP A 55 11.38 -6.06 10.09
C ASP A 55 11.55 -4.82 9.20
N THR A 56 12.62 -4.79 8.41
CA THR A 56 12.95 -3.77 7.44
C THR A 56 12.18 -4.00 6.13
N VAL A 57 11.08 -3.28 5.92
CA VAL A 57 10.37 -3.26 4.64
C VAL A 57 11.16 -2.39 3.65
N ARG A 58 11.39 -2.90 2.44
CA ARG A 58 12.17 -2.26 1.37
C ARG A 58 11.31 -2.13 0.10
N VAL A 59 11.26 -0.94 -0.51
CA VAL A 59 10.48 -0.66 -1.73
C VAL A 59 11.28 0.20 -2.70
N GLY A 60 11.18 -0.09 -4.01
CA GLY A 60 11.92 0.59 -5.09
C GLY A 60 12.57 -0.42 -6.02
N SER A 61 12.73 -0.09 -7.31
CA SER A 61 13.20 -1.06 -8.32
C SER A 61 14.68 -1.41 -8.11
N THR A 62 15.10 -2.57 -8.64
CA THR A 62 16.52 -2.95 -8.68
C THR A 62 17.30 -1.93 -9.51
N GLY A 63 18.28 -1.25 -8.89
CA GLY A 63 19.07 -0.18 -9.52
C GLY A 63 18.57 1.24 -9.26
N GLU A 64 17.40 1.41 -8.63
CA GLU A 64 16.92 2.71 -8.14
C GLU A 64 17.27 2.90 -6.65
N THR A 65 17.16 4.13 -6.15
CA THR A 65 17.24 4.41 -4.71
C THR A 65 16.06 3.76 -3.99
N GLN A 66 16.32 2.74 -3.19
CA GLN A 66 15.29 2.01 -2.46
C GLN A 66 14.97 2.66 -1.10
N LEU A 67 13.69 2.72 -0.77
CA LEU A 67 13.16 3.23 0.49
C LEU A 67 13.08 2.10 1.51
N LEU A 68 13.59 2.34 2.72
CA LEU A 68 13.64 1.36 3.81
C LEU A 68 12.90 1.89 5.04
N ALA A 69 12.03 1.08 5.65
CA ALA A 69 11.30 1.42 6.87
C ALA A 69 11.15 0.22 7.82
N SER A 70 11.46 0.41 9.11
CA SER A 70 11.16 -0.60 10.14
C SER A 70 9.67 -0.57 10.49
N CYS A 71 8.92 -1.56 10.01
CA CYS A 71 7.47 -1.64 10.18
C CYS A 71 7.09 -2.81 11.06
N ILE A 72 6.00 -2.68 11.84
CA ILE A 72 5.26 -3.87 12.29
C ILE A 72 4.24 -4.23 11.20
N PHE A 73 4.21 -5.50 10.81
CA PHE A 73 3.41 -6.02 9.71
C PHE A 73 2.74 -7.36 10.07
N GLY A 74 1.67 -7.69 9.33
CA GLY A 74 0.94 -8.94 9.49
C GLY A 74 1.64 -10.10 8.80
N MET A 75 1.89 -11.19 9.53
CA MET A 75 2.46 -12.43 9.00
C MET A 75 1.38 -13.51 9.00
N ALA A 76 0.74 -13.73 7.86
CA ALA A 76 -0.43 -14.60 7.74
C ALA A 76 -0.06 -16.07 7.94
N THR A 77 -0.73 -16.73 8.89
CA THR A 77 -0.67 -18.18 9.14
C THR A 77 -1.81 -18.92 8.43
N THR A 78 -2.90 -18.22 8.10
CA THR A 78 -3.98 -18.71 7.23
C THR A 78 -4.47 -17.60 6.30
N VAL A 79 -4.66 -17.91 5.02
CA VAL A 79 -5.30 -17.04 4.03
C VAL A 79 -6.41 -17.84 3.35
N SER A 80 -7.65 -17.31 3.31
CA SER A 80 -8.79 -17.99 2.69
C SER A 80 -8.70 -18.05 1.16
N ASP A 81 -9.34 -19.05 0.56
CA ASP A 81 -9.28 -19.26 -0.90
C ASP A 81 -10.07 -18.24 -1.72
N GLN A 82 -10.76 -17.30 -1.05
CA GLN A 82 -11.28 -16.07 -1.67
C GLN A 82 -10.14 -15.21 -2.23
N PHE A 83 -8.94 -15.29 -1.66
CA PHE A 83 -7.72 -14.67 -2.17
C PHE A 83 -7.04 -15.47 -3.29
N GLY A 84 -7.62 -16.59 -3.75
CA GLY A 84 -7.01 -17.58 -4.65
C GLY A 84 -6.64 -17.08 -6.05
N THR A 85 -7.31 -17.60 -7.10
CA THR A 85 -6.90 -17.36 -8.50
C THR A 85 -6.98 -15.88 -8.92
N ALA A 86 -7.95 -15.14 -8.40
CA ALA A 86 -8.16 -13.72 -8.69
C ALA A 86 -7.05 -12.79 -8.15
N MET A 87 -6.21 -13.27 -7.24
CA MET A 87 -5.00 -12.58 -6.77
C MET A 87 -3.76 -13.47 -6.89
N SER A 88 -3.75 -14.38 -7.88
CA SER A 88 -2.53 -15.09 -8.26
C SER A 88 -1.47 -14.10 -8.76
N GLY A 89 -0.21 -14.32 -8.38
CA GLY A 89 0.90 -13.38 -8.63
C GLY A 89 1.14 -12.28 -7.59
N TYR A 90 0.36 -12.22 -6.49
CA TYR A 90 0.58 -11.26 -5.39
C TYR A 90 0.88 -11.97 -4.06
N ASP A 91 2.09 -11.82 -3.52
CA ASP A 91 2.53 -12.52 -2.28
C ASP A 91 1.97 -11.90 -0.97
N GLY A 92 1.44 -10.69 -1.05
CA GLY A 92 0.95 -9.92 0.09
C GLY A 92 0.36 -8.57 -0.30
N MET A 93 0.23 -7.65 0.66
CA MET A 93 -0.31 -6.30 0.46
C MET A 93 0.60 -5.25 1.12
N LEU A 94 0.81 -4.14 0.40
CA LEU A 94 1.47 -2.92 0.90
C LEU A 94 0.39 -1.86 1.15
N GLY A 95 -0.03 -1.70 2.41
CA GLY A 95 -0.98 -0.67 2.80
C GLY A 95 -0.40 0.75 2.62
N LEU A 96 -1.06 1.56 1.78
CA LEU A 96 -0.78 2.99 1.59
C LEU A 96 -1.67 3.87 2.50
N GLY A 97 -2.06 3.33 3.67
CA GLY A 97 -2.98 3.98 4.60
C GLY A 97 -2.32 5.05 5.46
N VAL A 98 -3.14 5.92 6.05
CA VAL A 98 -2.69 7.09 6.84
C VAL A 98 -2.79 6.87 8.35
N ASN A 99 -3.40 5.77 8.79
CA ASN A 99 -3.56 5.35 10.18
C ASN A 99 -3.19 3.87 10.38
N PRO A 100 -2.86 3.41 11.60
CA PRO A 100 -2.74 1.98 11.87
C PRO A 100 -3.99 1.18 11.47
N SER A 101 -3.78 -0.06 11.04
CA SER A 101 -4.83 -1.06 10.86
C SER A 101 -5.36 -1.51 12.22
N SER A 102 -6.63 -1.92 12.29
CA SER A 102 -7.13 -2.62 13.48
C SER A 102 -6.25 -3.84 13.77
N GLY A 103 -5.88 -4.03 15.04
CA GLY A 103 -5.02 -5.12 15.50
C GLY A 103 -3.50 -4.85 15.44
N ILE A 104 -2.98 -4.02 14.52
CA ILE A 104 -1.53 -3.71 14.44
C ILE A 104 -1.24 -2.33 15.06
N PRO A 105 -0.68 -2.24 16.28
CA PRO A 105 -0.39 -0.98 16.97
C PRO A 105 0.92 -0.33 16.48
N SER A 106 1.03 -0.11 15.17
CA SER A 106 2.17 0.55 14.51
C SER A 106 1.70 1.49 13.43
N ASP A 107 2.38 2.62 13.30
CA ASP A 107 2.30 3.47 12.13
C ASP A 107 2.45 2.66 10.81
N PRO A 108 1.67 2.99 9.77
CA PRO A 108 1.84 2.46 8.41
C PRO A 108 3.21 2.74 7.80
N PHE A 109 3.54 2.00 6.74
CA PHE A 109 4.80 2.11 5.99
C PHE A 109 5.14 3.57 5.59
N LEU A 110 4.18 4.30 5.02
CA LEU A 110 4.37 5.68 4.59
C LEU A 110 4.63 6.65 5.76
N VAL A 111 4.00 6.40 6.91
CA VAL A 111 4.20 7.20 8.13
C VAL A 111 5.54 6.88 8.77
N GLN A 112 6.01 5.63 8.71
CA GLN A 112 7.37 5.27 9.12
C GLN A 112 8.42 5.98 8.24
N LEU A 113 8.24 6.02 6.91
CA LEU A 113 9.14 6.73 5.99
C LEU A 113 9.19 8.25 6.22
N ASP A 114 8.06 8.89 6.55
CA ASP A 114 8.07 10.30 6.96
C ASP A 114 8.81 10.50 8.29
N LYS A 115 8.59 9.62 9.28
CA LYS A 115 9.27 9.69 10.58
C LYS A 115 10.78 9.48 10.47
N SER A 116 11.24 8.58 9.61
CA SER A 116 12.67 8.38 9.31
C SER A 116 13.28 9.42 8.37
N LYS A 117 12.49 10.43 7.95
CA LYS A 117 12.89 11.52 7.04
C LYS A 117 13.55 11.01 5.76
N THR A 118 13.01 9.92 5.22
CA THR A 118 13.47 9.24 3.99
C THR A 118 12.69 9.70 2.75
N LEU A 119 11.73 10.62 2.92
CA LEU A 119 10.96 11.25 1.84
C LEU A 119 11.29 12.75 1.79
N ASP A 120 11.58 13.28 0.60
CA ASP A 120 11.79 14.72 0.37
C ASP A 120 10.55 15.55 0.72
N ARG A 121 9.35 14.99 0.45
CA ARG A 121 8.05 15.56 0.82
C ARG A 121 7.13 14.51 1.43
N THR A 122 6.24 14.96 2.30
CA THR A 122 5.30 14.14 3.09
C THR A 122 4.11 13.66 2.23
N MET A 123 4.39 12.86 1.20
CA MET A 123 3.46 12.51 0.11
C MET A 123 3.88 11.30 -0.74
N PHE A 124 2.96 10.81 -1.58
CA PHE A 124 3.21 9.85 -2.66
C PHE A 124 2.26 10.13 -3.83
N THR A 125 2.66 9.75 -5.04
CA THR A 125 1.91 9.88 -6.29
C THR A 125 1.66 8.50 -6.90
N VAL A 126 0.45 8.24 -7.38
CA VAL A 126 0.10 6.99 -8.09
C VAL A 126 -0.34 7.32 -9.53
N TYR A 127 0.35 6.74 -10.51
CA TYR A 127 0.00 6.76 -11.93
C TYR A 127 -0.41 5.37 -12.40
N MET A 128 -1.48 5.30 -13.20
CA MET A 128 -1.97 4.10 -13.85
C MET A 128 -2.14 4.35 -15.35
N ASN A 129 -1.50 3.51 -16.18
CA ASN A 129 -1.48 3.66 -17.62
C ASN A 129 -2.70 3.00 -18.27
N LYS A 130 -3.68 3.82 -18.69
CA LYS A 130 -4.94 3.37 -19.30
C LYS A 130 -4.79 2.52 -20.59
N ASN A 131 -3.62 2.52 -21.22
CA ASN A 131 -3.36 1.80 -22.48
C ASN A 131 -2.52 0.51 -22.30
N SER A 132 -1.99 0.23 -21.11
CA SER A 132 -1.00 -0.84 -20.89
C SER A 132 -1.64 -2.21 -20.61
N LEU A 133 -2.38 -2.75 -21.59
CA LEU A 133 -2.89 -4.13 -21.53
C LEU A 133 -1.85 -5.19 -21.97
N THR A 134 -0.71 -4.77 -22.52
CA THR A 134 0.36 -5.67 -22.97
C THR A 134 1.12 -6.26 -21.79
N GLN A 135 1.18 -7.59 -21.71
CA GLN A 135 1.95 -8.31 -20.68
C GLN A 135 3.43 -7.88 -20.69
N GLY A 136 3.98 -7.51 -19.53
CA GLY A 136 5.37 -7.06 -19.38
C GLY A 136 5.61 -5.56 -19.61
N ALA A 137 4.61 -4.79 -20.07
CA ALA A 137 4.72 -3.33 -20.16
C ALA A 137 4.51 -2.64 -18.79
N LYS A 138 5.09 -1.45 -18.59
CA LYS A 138 4.93 -0.67 -17.35
C LYS A 138 3.51 -0.09 -17.25
N ALA A 139 2.64 -0.80 -16.55
CA ALA A 139 1.24 -0.42 -16.36
C ALA A 139 1.01 0.74 -15.36
N GLY A 140 2.04 1.22 -14.66
CA GLY A 140 1.94 2.35 -13.74
C GLY A 140 3.22 2.67 -12.98
N SER A 141 3.15 3.63 -12.06
CA SER A 141 4.20 4.00 -11.11
C SER A 141 3.59 4.39 -9.75
N VAL A 142 4.34 4.12 -8.68
CA VAL A 142 4.16 4.82 -7.40
C VAL A 142 5.43 5.59 -7.11
N THR A 143 5.34 6.92 -7.08
CA THR A 143 6.45 7.83 -6.80
C THR A 143 6.28 8.34 -5.37
N TYR A 144 7.17 7.98 -4.47
CA TYR A 144 7.15 8.45 -3.08
C TYR A 144 7.98 9.72 -2.95
N GLY A 145 7.58 10.67 -2.09
CA GLY A 145 8.34 11.89 -1.83
C GLY A 145 8.26 12.99 -2.90
N ALA A 146 7.76 12.67 -4.11
CA ALA A 146 7.63 13.62 -5.21
C ALA A 146 6.35 13.44 -6.06
N THR A 147 5.96 14.52 -6.74
CA THR A 147 5.01 14.49 -7.87
C THR A 147 5.66 13.77 -9.05
N ASP A 148 4.97 12.82 -9.68
CA ASP A 148 5.42 12.22 -10.94
C ASP A 148 5.27 13.23 -12.10
N SER A 149 6.34 13.97 -12.36
CA SER A 149 6.41 15.01 -13.41
C SER A 149 6.50 14.48 -14.83
N ILE A 150 6.57 13.15 -15.01
CA ILE A 150 6.59 12.48 -16.31
C ILE A 150 5.17 12.10 -16.72
N ASN A 151 4.36 11.59 -15.79
CA ASN A 151 3.06 11.00 -16.07
C ASN A 151 1.85 11.83 -15.57
N CYS A 152 2.06 12.88 -14.76
CA CYS A 152 1.00 13.73 -14.22
C CYS A 152 1.18 15.20 -14.68
N LEU A 153 0.10 16.00 -14.72
CA LEU A 153 0.21 17.41 -15.17
C LEU A 153 1.05 18.26 -14.20
N SER A 154 1.79 19.21 -14.75
CA SER A 154 2.68 20.14 -14.03
C SER A 154 1.97 21.05 -13.01
N ASN A 155 0.69 21.34 -13.21
CA ASN A 155 -0.15 22.13 -12.30
C ASN A 155 -1.30 21.29 -11.73
N PRO A 156 -1.02 20.41 -10.74
CA PRO A 156 -2.03 19.62 -10.06
C PRO A 156 -3.04 20.44 -9.26
N LYS A 157 -4.22 19.86 -8.99
CA LYS A 157 -5.28 20.44 -8.15
C LYS A 157 -5.47 19.68 -6.83
N TYR A 158 -5.36 20.39 -5.73
CA TYR A 158 -5.43 19.84 -4.37
C TYR A 158 -6.86 19.85 -3.81
N TYR A 159 -7.34 18.71 -3.29
CA TYR A 159 -8.64 18.61 -2.63
C TYR A 159 -8.52 17.98 -1.24
N LYS A 160 -8.99 18.69 -0.22
CA LYS A 160 -8.99 18.22 1.18
C LYS A 160 -9.89 16.98 1.34
N LEU A 161 -9.38 15.97 2.04
CA LEU A 161 -10.18 14.78 2.40
C LEU A 161 -11.39 15.11 3.27
N SER A 162 -12.45 14.32 3.11
CA SER A 162 -13.62 14.30 4.01
C SER A 162 -13.44 13.35 5.21
N SER A 163 -12.34 12.58 5.27
CA SER A 163 -12.03 11.66 6.35
C SER A 163 -10.58 11.83 6.82
N ASN A 164 -10.36 11.68 8.13
CA ASN A 164 -9.03 11.53 8.71
C ASN A 164 -8.55 10.07 8.65
N THR A 165 -9.44 9.11 8.38
CA THR A 165 -9.16 7.67 8.39
C THR A 165 -8.81 7.14 7.01
N PHE A 166 -9.53 7.60 5.98
CA PHE A 166 -9.47 7.07 4.61
C PHE A 166 -9.13 8.16 3.61
N ILE A 167 -8.40 7.78 2.55
CA ILE A 167 -8.21 8.56 1.33
C ILE A 167 -9.58 8.70 0.63
N GLN A 168 -10.35 9.72 1.04
CA GLN A 168 -11.75 9.93 0.66
C GLN A 168 -12.02 11.40 0.31
N LEU A 169 -12.47 11.65 -0.93
CA LEU A 169 -12.86 12.99 -1.40
C LEU A 169 -14.38 13.18 -1.40
N LYS A 170 -14.82 14.39 -1.06
CA LYS A 170 -16.22 14.80 -1.23
C LYS A 170 -16.45 15.35 -2.64
N VAL A 171 -17.12 14.58 -3.49
CA VAL A 171 -17.57 15.02 -4.81
C VAL A 171 -18.88 15.82 -4.65
N ASN A 172 -18.85 17.12 -4.94
CA ASN A 172 -20.02 18.01 -4.73
C ASN A 172 -21.00 18.05 -5.90
N LYS A 173 -20.55 17.72 -7.13
CA LYS A 173 -21.37 17.56 -8.34
C LYS A 173 -20.71 16.52 -9.25
N THR A 174 -21.52 15.70 -9.90
CA THR A 174 -21.11 14.83 -11.02
C THR A 174 -21.87 15.26 -12.27
N SER A 175 -21.20 15.23 -13.42
CA SER A 175 -21.79 15.56 -14.72
C SER A 175 -21.33 14.53 -15.74
N ILE A 176 -22.23 13.64 -16.17
CA ILE A 176 -21.92 12.65 -17.20
C ILE A 176 -21.92 13.34 -18.57
N THR A 177 -20.78 13.94 -18.90
CA THR A 177 -20.42 14.36 -20.24
C THR A 177 -19.42 13.33 -20.78
N TYR A 178 -19.41 13.07 -22.09
CA TYR A 178 -18.70 11.92 -22.71
C TYR A 178 -17.15 11.93 -22.61
N ASN A 179 -16.57 12.87 -21.85
CA ASN A 179 -15.16 12.91 -21.44
C ASN A 179 -15.09 13.22 -19.94
N MET A 180 -14.64 12.28 -19.10
CA MET A 180 -14.37 12.50 -17.67
C MET A 180 -13.01 11.92 -17.27
N ILE A 181 -12.15 12.74 -16.67
CA ILE A 181 -10.79 12.38 -16.22
C ILE A 181 -10.56 12.96 -14.80
N PRO A 182 -10.48 12.12 -13.74
CA PRO A 182 -9.97 12.50 -12.41
C PRO A 182 -8.42 12.44 -12.33
N THR A 183 -7.79 13.24 -11.47
CA THR A 183 -6.34 13.65 -11.49
C THR A 183 -5.86 13.99 -10.06
N PHE A 184 -4.62 13.96 -9.48
CA PHE A 184 -3.18 13.53 -9.63
C PHE A 184 -2.54 12.92 -8.30
N PHE A 185 -1.89 13.63 -7.33
CA PHE A 185 -1.74 13.31 -5.84
C PHE A 185 -0.89 14.34 -4.99
N ASP A 186 -1.18 14.69 -3.70
CA ASP A 186 -0.22 15.30 -2.66
C ASP A 186 -0.75 15.66 -1.21
N GLU A 187 0.20 15.84 -0.27
CA GLU A 187 0.32 16.56 1.04
C GLU A 187 -0.38 16.14 2.37
N ALA A 188 0.50 15.85 3.35
CA ALA A 188 0.42 16.04 4.82
C ALA A 188 -0.62 15.26 5.65
N TRP A 189 -0.14 14.30 6.47
CA TRP A 189 -0.90 13.44 7.41
C TRP A 189 -1.76 14.15 8.50
N LYS A 190 -1.83 15.50 8.49
CA LYS A 190 -2.69 16.33 9.38
C LYS A 190 -3.68 17.23 8.63
N LYS A 191 -3.53 17.38 7.31
CA LYS A 191 -4.47 18.10 6.43
C LYS A 191 -4.50 17.40 5.06
N PRO A 192 -4.76 16.08 5.01
CA PRO A 192 -4.53 15.31 3.80
C PRO A 192 -5.31 15.89 2.62
N ASN A 193 -4.59 16.17 1.53
CA ASN A 193 -5.16 16.46 0.22
C ASN A 193 -5.04 15.21 -0.67
N THR A 194 -5.88 15.08 -1.69
CA THR A 194 -5.94 13.92 -2.60
C THR A 194 -6.68 14.26 -3.90
N GLN A 195 -6.43 13.40 -4.90
CA GLN A 195 -6.10 13.73 -6.29
C GLN A 195 -5.45 12.40 -6.78
N CYS A 196 -5.82 11.78 -7.90
CA CYS A 196 -5.28 10.47 -8.38
C CYS A 196 -4.87 10.51 -9.89
N CYS A 197 -3.66 10.13 -10.33
CA CYS A 197 -3.19 10.46 -11.70
C CYS A 197 -3.79 9.60 -12.84
N GLY A 198 -4.41 10.27 -13.81
CA GLY A 198 -4.80 9.71 -15.10
C GLY A 198 -4.81 10.76 -16.22
N PRO A 199 -4.51 10.38 -17.48
CA PRO A 199 -4.68 11.18 -18.68
C PRO A 199 -6.03 10.92 -19.38
#